data_AF-A0A0S8HZJ0-F1
#
_entry.id   AF-A0A0S8HZJ0-F1
#
_cell.length_a   1.000
_cell.length_b   1.000
_cell.length_c   1.000
_cell.angle_alpha   90.00
_cell.angle_beta   90.00
_cell.angle_gamma   90.00
#
_symmetry.space_group_name_H-M   'P 1'
#
loop_
_entity.id
_entity.type
_entity.pdbx_description
1 polymer ?
#
loop_
_entity_poly.entity_id
_entity_poly.type
_entity_poly.pdbx_seq_one_letter_code
_entity_poly.pdbx_strand_id
1 'polypeptide(L)'
;MHLISKRTLLVVLGLSSLYMVACASMSPVPTPTLEPTPTPKPTLPPPTPTSLPTTVPQENLAGSWAVSFEYEFPPNFWNLGSHSYGYFVDCPLLMSESSGSEWFWFTVVDWEWMPEHQLPVYLRIGGLSIGPLEPITMDTIAPEWSTIAVLTVLNLTEEDAKLVATSSDCVILFNWDEVFTQALTPGEPFQP
;
A
#
# COMPACT_ATOMS: atom_id res chain seq x y z
N MET A 1 -44.68 -16.96 25.79
CA MET A 1 -45.25 -18.29 25.51
C MET A 1 -45.79 -18.30 24.08
N HIS A 2 -45.02 -18.80 23.12
CA HIS A 2 -45.58 -19.46 21.95
C HIS A 2 -44.52 -20.42 21.39
N LEU A 3 -44.95 -21.66 21.30
CA LEU A 3 -44.21 -22.89 21.02
C LEU A 3 -44.42 -23.25 19.53
N ILE A 4 -43.57 -24.16 19.04
CA ILE A 4 -43.69 -24.92 17.77
C ILE A 4 -43.09 -24.15 16.57
N SER A 5 -42.04 -24.62 15.91
CA SER A 5 -42.09 -25.84 15.11
C SER A 5 -40.68 -26.39 14.83
N LYS A 6 -40.39 -27.56 15.42
CA LYS A 6 -39.29 -28.44 14.99
C LYS A 6 -39.75 -29.18 13.73
N ARG A 7 -39.08 -28.96 12.60
CA ARG A 7 -39.12 -29.90 11.47
C ARG A 7 -37.80 -30.65 11.38
N THR A 8 -37.83 -31.81 12.01
CA THR A 8 -37.06 -33.01 11.70
C THR A 8 -37.06 -33.25 10.19
N LEU A 9 -35.88 -33.35 9.56
CA LEU A 9 -35.75 -33.98 8.25
C LEU A 9 -34.81 -35.17 8.36
N LEU A 10 -35.32 -36.26 7.80
CA LEU A 10 -34.95 -37.64 7.98
C LEU A 10 -33.78 -38.02 7.06
N VAL A 11 -32.90 -38.83 7.65
CA VAL A 11 -31.85 -39.69 7.09
C VAL A 11 -32.18 -40.30 5.72
N VAL A 12 -31.23 -40.22 4.78
CA VAL A 12 -31.07 -41.21 3.70
C VAL A 12 -29.60 -41.66 3.68
N LEU A 13 -29.34 -42.77 4.35
CA LEU A 13 -28.09 -43.54 4.25
C LEU A 13 -28.17 -44.37 2.96
N GLY A 14 -27.52 -43.89 1.90
CA GLY A 14 -27.29 -44.64 0.68
C GLY A 14 -25.97 -45.42 0.75
N LEU A 15 -26.02 -46.67 1.18
CA LEU A 15 -24.95 -47.66 1.02
C LEU A 15 -25.01 -48.21 -0.41
N SER A 16 -24.10 -47.74 -1.26
CA SER A 16 -23.89 -48.26 -2.62
C SER A 16 -22.49 -48.87 -2.71
N SER A 17 -22.36 -50.14 -2.37
CA SER A 17 -21.22 -50.97 -2.78
C SER A 17 -21.37 -51.31 -4.26
N LEU A 18 -20.43 -50.92 -5.13
CA LEU A 18 -20.27 -51.61 -6.42
C LEU A 18 -18.88 -51.35 -7.05
N TYR A 19 -18.16 -52.47 -7.22
CA TYR A 19 -17.15 -52.80 -8.23
C TYR A 19 -15.86 -51.96 -8.36
N MET A 20 -14.80 -52.50 -7.76
CA MET A 20 -13.42 -52.31 -8.22
C MET A 20 -13.22 -53.05 -9.56
N VAL A 21 -13.17 -52.31 -10.66
CA VAL A 21 -12.56 -52.80 -11.92
C VAL A 21 -11.18 -52.17 -12.02
N ALA A 22 -10.15 -52.95 -11.69
CA ALA A 22 -8.76 -52.55 -11.86
C ALA A 22 -8.37 -52.76 -13.33
N CYS A 23 -8.54 -51.72 -14.15
CA CYS A 23 -7.89 -51.66 -15.45
C CYS A 23 -6.44 -51.20 -15.24
N ALA A 24 -5.48 -52.06 -15.53
CA ALA A 24 -4.06 -51.72 -15.47
C ALA A 24 -3.75 -50.69 -16.57
N SER A 25 -3.88 -49.42 -16.22
CA SER A 25 -3.43 -48.29 -17.04
C SER A 25 -1.90 -48.30 -17.06
N MET A 26 -1.31 -48.58 -18.21
CA MET A 26 0.11 -48.37 -18.44
C MET A 26 0.36 -46.87 -18.38
N SER A 27 0.78 -46.38 -17.22
CA SER A 27 1.10 -44.98 -17.00
C SER A 27 2.30 -44.61 -17.90
N PRO A 28 2.23 -43.55 -18.71
CA PRO A 28 3.39 -43.07 -19.45
C PRO A 28 4.48 -42.69 -18.45
N VAL A 29 5.71 -43.10 -18.75
CA VAL A 29 6.91 -42.68 -18.02
C VAL A 29 6.93 -41.15 -18.02
N PRO A 30 7.00 -40.48 -16.86
CA PRO A 30 7.09 -39.03 -16.81
C PRO A 30 8.37 -38.59 -17.51
N THR A 31 8.22 -37.84 -18.60
CA THR A 31 9.34 -37.11 -19.21
C THR A 31 9.91 -36.18 -18.13
N PRO A 32 11.23 -36.18 -17.88
CA PRO A 32 11.83 -35.24 -16.95
C PRO A 32 11.59 -33.83 -17.48
N THR A 33 10.69 -33.10 -16.82
CA THR A 33 10.54 -31.66 -17.01
C THR A 33 11.84 -31.04 -16.54
N LEU A 34 12.56 -30.38 -17.46
CA LEU A 34 13.70 -29.56 -17.10
C LEU A 34 13.18 -28.45 -16.19
N GLU A 35 13.61 -28.49 -14.92
CA GLU A 35 13.35 -27.44 -13.95
C GLU A 35 13.92 -26.13 -14.51
N PRO A 36 13.11 -25.06 -14.66
CA PRO A 36 13.63 -23.79 -15.13
C PRO A 36 14.72 -23.33 -14.16
N THR A 37 15.91 -23.08 -14.70
CA THR A 37 17.03 -22.50 -13.96
C THR A 37 16.53 -21.24 -13.24
N PRO A 38 16.67 -21.12 -11.91
CA PRO A 38 16.27 -19.90 -11.22
C PRO A 38 17.12 -18.75 -11.74
N THR A 39 16.47 -17.81 -12.45
CA THR A 39 17.10 -16.56 -12.85
C THR A 39 17.51 -15.84 -11.56
N PRO A 40 18.78 -15.42 -11.41
CA PRO A 40 19.23 -14.74 -10.20
C PRO A 40 18.42 -13.45 -10.01
N LYS A 41 17.69 -13.36 -8.88
CA LYS A 41 16.96 -12.14 -8.51
C LYS A 41 17.96 -10.99 -8.36
N PRO A 42 17.75 -9.83 -9.02
CA PRO A 42 18.57 -8.66 -8.80
C PRO A 42 18.56 -8.28 -7.32
N THR A 43 19.74 -8.22 -6.71
CA THR A 43 19.88 -7.70 -5.35
C THR A 43 19.85 -6.17 -5.45
N LEU A 44 18.74 -5.55 -5.07
CA LEU A 44 18.64 -4.10 -5.02
C LEU A 44 19.56 -3.56 -3.91
N PRO A 45 20.27 -2.44 -4.15
CA PRO A 45 21.09 -1.79 -3.13
C PRO A 45 20.22 -1.28 -1.97
N PRO A 46 20.81 -1.07 -0.77
CA PRO A 46 20.10 -0.47 0.36
C PRO A 46 19.49 0.88 -0.04
N PRO A 47 18.31 1.25 0.49
CA PRO A 47 17.74 2.56 0.25
C PRO A 47 18.74 3.63 0.69
N THR A 48 19.17 4.45 -0.26
CA THR A 48 19.95 5.65 0.03
C THR A 48 19.00 6.63 0.72
N PRO A 49 19.40 7.34 1.79
CA PRO A 49 18.56 8.38 2.36
C PRO A 49 18.19 9.37 1.26
N THR A 50 16.90 9.44 0.95
CA THR A 50 16.38 10.29 -0.12
C THR A 50 16.42 11.72 0.41
N SER A 51 17.33 12.53 -0.13
CA SER A 51 17.23 13.99 0.03
C SER A 51 15.92 14.46 -0.59
N LEU A 52 15.11 15.21 0.15
CA LEU A 52 13.83 15.77 -0.31
C LEU A 52 13.96 16.34 -1.75
N PRO A 53 13.07 15.97 -2.68
CA PRO A 53 13.09 16.55 -4.02
C PRO A 53 12.48 17.96 -4.01
N THR A 54 13.34 18.92 -4.32
CA THR A 54 13.01 20.29 -4.70
C THR A 54 12.57 20.30 -6.16
N THR A 55 11.28 20.30 -6.47
CA THR A 55 10.70 21.17 -7.52
C THR A 55 9.18 21.04 -7.60
N VAL A 56 8.47 21.87 -6.85
CA VAL A 56 7.15 22.36 -7.29
C VAL A 56 7.39 23.50 -8.30
N PRO A 57 6.57 23.68 -9.36
CA PRO A 57 6.67 24.87 -10.22
C PRO A 57 6.65 26.15 -9.37
N GLN A 58 7.81 26.81 -9.31
CA GLN A 58 8.18 27.81 -8.30
C GLN A 58 7.33 29.10 -8.35
N GLU A 59 6.52 29.29 -9.39
CA GLU A 59 5.91 30.59 -9.67
C GLU A 59 4.75 30.97 -8.71
N ASN A 60 4.24 30.04 -7.89
CA ASN A 60 3.12 30.32 -6.96
C ASN A 60 3.34 29.94 -5.48
N LEU A 61 4.49 29.38 -5.09
CA LEU A 61 4.79 29.00 -3.69
C LEU A 61 6.01 29.71 -3.09
N ALA A 62 6.60 30.68 -3.81
CA ALA A 62 7.76 31.42 -3.30
C ALA A 62 7.43 32.07 -1.94
N GLY A 63 8.14 31.66 -0.89
CA GLY A 63 7.94 32.13 0.49
C GLY A 63 6.97 31.30 1.34
N SER A 64 6.37 30.24 0.78
CA SER A 64 5.56 29.28 1.54
C SER A 64 6.42 28.16 2.11
N TRP A 65 6.01 27.65 3.27
CA TRP A 65 6.60 26.49 3.92
C TRP A 65 5.71 25.26 3.77
N ALA A 66 6.34 24.10 3.95
CA ALA A 66 5.71 22.80 3.88
C ALA A 66 6.23 21.87 4.98
N VAL A 67 5.43 20.85 5.31
CA VAL A 67 5.81 19.75 6.19
C VAL A 67 5.32 18.45 5.57
N SER A 68 6.21 17.46 5.43
CA SER A 68 5.85 16.10 5.03
C SER A 68 5.68 15.21 6.25
N PHE A 69 4.64 14.39 6.23
CA PHE A 69 4.41 13.33 7.21
C PHE A 69 4.61 11.99 6.50
N GLU A 70 5.49 11.15 7.03
CA GLU A 70 5.98 9.97 6.33
C GLU A 70 5.89 8.70 7.16
N TYR A 71 5.68 7.57 6.47
CA TYR A 71 5.84 6.23 7.01
C TYR A 71 6.49 5.33 5.96
N GLU A 72 7.66 4.81 6.29
CA GLU A 72 8.39 3.85 5.46
C GLU A 72 7.89 2.44 5.75
N PHE A 73 7.41 1.74 4.72
CA PHE A 73 7.00 0.35 4.86
C PHE A 73 8.22 -0.58 4.92
N PRO A 74 8.14 -1.68 5.68
CA PRO A 74 9.15 -2.72 5.63
C PRO A 74 9.38 -3.25 4.19
N PRO A 75 10.57 -3.76 3.86
CA PRO A 75 10.80 -4.43 2.59
C PRO A 75 9.88 -5.65 2.41
N ASN A 76 9.37 -5.88 1.19
CA ASN A 76 8.46 -6.99 0.88
C ASN A 76 7.16 -6.97 1.71
N PHE A 77 6.66 -5.79 2.05
CA PHE A 77 5.44 -5.63 2.84
C PHE A 77 4.18 -6.03 2.08
N TRP A 78 4.11 -5.70 0.80
CA TRP A 78 2.91 -5.89 -0.02
C TRP A 78 2.84 -7.30 -0.60
N ASN A 79 1.67 -7.93 -0.48
CA ASN A 79 1.37 -9.19 -1.16
C ASN A 79 0.82 -8.91 -2.56
N LEU A 80 0.84 -9.90 -3.45
CA LEU A 80 0.19 -9.77 -4.76
C LEU A 80 -1.32 -9.58 -4.60
N GLY A 81 -1.90 -8.66 -5.37
CA GLY A 81 -3.34 -8.42 -5.37
C GLY A 81 -3.74 -6.95 -5.43
N SER A 82 -5.02 -6.70 -5.21
CA SER A 82 -5.56 -5.34 -5.10
C SER A 82 -5.51 -4.87 -3.66
N HIS A 83 -5.02 -3.66 -3.48
CA HIS A 83 -4.90 -3.00 -2.18
C HIS A 83 -5.59 -1.64 -2.23
N SER A 84 -5.97 -1.16 -1.05
CA SER A 84 -6.51 0.19 -0.89
C SER A 84 -5.83 0.92 0.27
N TYR A 85 -5.79 2.25 0.19
CA TYR A 85 -5.32 3.08 1.29
C TYR A 85 -6.06 4.40 1.40
N GLY A 86 -5.95 5.03 2.57
CA GLY A 86 -6.53 6.34 2.85
C GLY A 86 -5.81 7.06 3.98
N TYR A 87 -6.06 8.36 4.07
CA TYR A 87 -5.51 9.25 5.08
C TYR A 87 -6.62 9.78 5.97
N PHE A 88 -6.33 9.93 7.25
CA PHE A 88 -7.16 10.65 8.19
C PHE A 88 -6.31 11.70 8.89
N VAL A 89 -6.71 12.97 8.75
CA VAL A 89 -5.96 14.10 9.30
C VAL A 89 -6.71 14.63 10.51
N ASP A 90 -6.10 14.48 11.69
CA ASP A 90 -6.53 15.11 12.94
C ASP A 90 -5.47 16.11 13.37
N CYS A 91 -5.58 17.33 12.84
CA CYS A 91 -4.66 18.40 13.14
C CYS A 91 -5.44 19.73 13.19
N PRO A 92 -5.85 20.16 14.40
CA PRO A 92 -6.64 21.38 14.61
C PRO A 92 -5.95 22.65 14.08
N LEU A 93 -4.63 22.60 13.90
CA LEU A 93 -3.82 23.70 13.37
C LEU A 93 -3.97 23.88 11.86
N LEU A 94 -4.31 22.80 11.13
CA LEU A 94 -4.41 22.83 9.67
C LEU A 94 -5.84 22.97 9.18
N MET A 95 -6.81 22.40 9.91
CA MET A 95 -8.22 22.40 9.51
C MET A 95 -9.12 22.50 10.74
N SER A 96 -10.27 23.18 10.60
CA SER A 96 -11.30 23.19 11.65
C SER A 96 -12.13 21.91 11.70
N GLU A 97 -12.07 21.08 10.65
CA GLU A 97 -12.80 19.81 10.55
C GLU A 97 -11.84 18.70 10.12
N SER A 98 -11.83 17.60 10.88
CA SER A 98 -11.11 16.37 10.52
C SER A 98 -11.60 15.87 9.17
N SER A 99 -10.71 15.78 8.19
CA SER A 99 -11.04 15.21 6.88
C SER A 99 -10.49 13.79 6.79
N GLY A 100 -11.40 12.82 6.62
CA GLY A 100 -11.05 11.48 6.14
C GLY A 100 -10.98 11.52 4.62
N SER A 101 -9.92 10.95 4.04
CA SER A 101 -9.78 10.89 2.59
C SER A 101 -10.69 9.82 1.99
N GLU A 102 -10.98 10.01 0.70
CA GLU A 102 -11.38 8.94 -0.20
C GLU A 102 -10.35 7.79 -0.16
N TRP A 103 -10.82 6.56 -0.43
CA TRP A 103 -9.94 5.40 -0.56
C TRP A 103 -9.32 5.36 -1.95
N PHE A 104 -8.00 5.21 -2.01
CA PHE A 104 -7.24 5.06 -3.24
C PHE A 104 -6.88 3.59 -3.45
N TRP A 105 -7.03 3.10 -4.66
CA TRP A 105 -6.77 1.71 -5.02
C TRP A 105 -5.50 1.58 -5.84
N PHE A 106 -4.75 0.51 -5.60
CA PHE A 106 -3.61 0.13 -6.41
C PHE A 106 -3.48 -1.39 -6.50
N THR A 107 -2.67 -1.87 -7.44
CA THR A 107 -2.42 -3.30 -7.64
C THR A 107 -0.96 -3.63 -7.39
N VAL A 108 -0.71 -4.73 -6.71
CA VAL A 108 0.62 -5.29 -6.53
C VAL A 108 0.76 -6.49 -7.47
N VAL A 109 1.68 -6.39 -8.43
CA VAL A 109 1.92 -7.42 -9.46
C VAL A 109 3.35 -7.94 -9.38
N ASP A 110 3.60 -9.09 -9.98
CA ASP A 110 4.96 -9.63 -10.08
C ASP A 110 5.84 -8.72 -10.96
N TRP A 111 7.09 -8.54 -10.55
CA TRP A 111 8.06 -7.61 -11.14
C TRP A 111 8.38 -7.92 -12.59
N GLU A 112 8.20 -9.18 -13.02
CA GLU A 112 8.47 -9.65 -14.39
C GLU A 112 7.72 -8.84 -15.46
N TRP A 113 6.65 -8.14 -15.08
CA TRP A 113 5.80 -7.37 -16.00
C TRP A 113 6.00 -5.86 -15.92
N MET A 114 6.94 -5.37 -15.11
CA MET A 114 7.09 -3.93 -14.86
C MET A 114 8.43 -3.35 -15.36
N PRO A 115 8.41 -2.10 -15.88
CA PRO A 115 9.64 -1.38 -16.18
C PRO A 115 10.50 -1.24 -14.91
N GLU A 116 11.82 -1.17 -15.06
CA GLU A 116 12.68 -0.73 -13.95
C GLU A 116 12.32 0.73 -13.61
N HIS A 117 11.73 0.94 -12.43
CA HIS A 117 11.39 2.26 -11.93
C HIS A 117 12.41 2.74 -10.89
N GLN A 118 12.52 4.07 -10.76
CA GLN A 118 13.26 4.68 -9.66
C GLN A 118 12.47 4.50 -8.36
N LEU A 119 13.12 3.95 -7.34
CA LEU A 119 12.58 3.76 -5.99
C LEU A 119 13.04 4.91 -5.08
N PRO A 120 12.27 5.25 -4.03
CA PRO A 120 11.02 4.61 -3.56
C PRO A 120 9.76 5.08 -4.29
N VAL A 121 8.67 4.30 -4.19
CA VAL A 121 7.33 4.70 -4.62
C VAL A 121 6.59 5.34 -3.45
N TYR A 122 5.93 6.47 -3.73
CA TYR A 122 5.19 7.24 -2.74
C TYR A 122 3.69 6.98 -2.88
N LEU A 123 3.05 6.52 -1.81
CA LEU A 123 1.60 6.47 -1.70
C LEU A 123 1.16 7.86 -1.25
N ARG A 124 0.32 8.54 -2.04
CA ARG A 124 -0.11 9.93 -1.78
C ARG A 124 -1.61 10.08 -1.88
N ILE A 125 -2.12 11.22 -1.44
CA ILE A 125 -3.48 11.63 -1.79
C ILE A 125 -3.56 11.71 -3.32
N GLY A 126 -4.48 10.94 -3.92
CA GLY A 126 -4.71 10.91 -5.36
C GLY A 126 -4.05 9.74 -6.10
N GLY A 127 -3.14 8.98 -5.47
CA GLY A 127 -2.54 7.78 -6.07
C GLY A 127 -1.04 7.65 -5.80
N LEU A 128 -0.35 6.89 -6.66
CA LEU A 128 1.07 6.58 -6.53
C LEU A 128 1.96 7.49 -7.39
N SER A 129 3.13 7.86 -6.87
CA SER A 129 4.13 8.66 -7.58
C SER A 129 5.57 8.21 -7.29
N ILE A 130 6.51 8.66 -8.13
CA ILE A 130 7.97 8.43 -7.94
C ILE A 130 8.65 9.48 -7.04
N GLY A 131 7.88 10.45 -6.54
CA GLY A 131 8.35 11.48 -5.64
C GLY A 131 7.22 12.02 -4.76
N PRO A 132 7.52 12.60 -3.58
CA PRO A 132 6.54 13.10 -2.63
C PRO A 132 5.75 14.31 -3.13
N LEU A 133 6.22 14.99 -4.18
CA LEU A 133 5.56 16.14 -4.82
C LEU A 133 5.35 15.98 -6.34
N GLU A 134 5.85 14.90 -6.94
CA GLU A 134 5.73 14.61 -8.38
C GLU A 134 4.29 14.31 -8.82
N PRO A 135 3.92 14.42 -10.10
CA PRO A 135 2.60 13.98 -10.55
C PRO A 135 2.31 12.52 -10.18
N ILE A 136 1.03 12.20 -9.97
CA ILE A 136 0.57 10.82 -9.86
C ILE A 136 0.70 10.17 -11.24
N THR A 137 1.50 9.11 -11.34
CA THR A 137 1.86 8.50 -12.63
C THR A 137 1.61 7.01 -12.70
N MET A 138 1.22 6.36 -11.60
CA MET A 138 1.02 4.91 -11.58
C MET A 138 -0.10 4.49 -10.61
N ASP A 139 -0.56 3.27 -10.81
CA ASP A 139 -1.57 2.56 -10.02
C ASP A 139 -1.13 1.13 -9.65
N THR A 140 0.13 0.80 -9.94
CA THR A 140 0.68 -0.56 -9.82
C THR A 140 2.09 -0.51 -9.22
N ILE A 141 2.41 -1.45 -8.32
CA ILE A 141 3.75 -1.62 -7.72
C ILE A 141 4.17 -3.10 -7.67
N ALA A 142 5.45 -3.36 -7.38
CA ALA A 142 5.96 -4.70 -7.12
C ALA A 142 6.14 -4.93 -5.62
N PRO A 143 6.03 -6.18 -5.12
CA PRO A 143 6.26 -6.52 -3.72
C PRO A 143 7.63 -6.05 -3.19
N GLU A 144 8.68 -6.13 -3.99
CA GLU A 144 10.04 -5.77 -3.56
C GLU A 144 10.36 -4.28 -3.60
N TRP A 145 9.44 -3.45 -4.12
CA TRP A 145 9.66 -2.01 -4.19
C TRP A 145 9.54 -1.36 -2.81
N SER A 146 10.49 -0.47 -2.51
CA SER A 146 10.37 0.38 -1.31
C SER A 146 9.18 1.32 -1.49
N THR A 147 8.32 1.39 -0.46
CA THR A 147 7.14 2.23 -0.46
C THR A 147 7.15 3.16 0.75
N ILE A 148 6.71 4.40 0.54
CA ILE A 148 6.58 5.42 1.57
C ILE A 148 5.17 6.01 1.48
N ALA A 149 4.39 5.93 2.55
CA ALA A 149 3.18 6.74 2.66
C ALA A 149 3.59 8.16 3.01
N VAL A 150 3.17 9.14 2.20
CA VAL A 150 3.49 10.54 2.44
C VAL A 150 2.28 11.43 2.27
N LEU A 151 2.10 12.34 3.24
CA LEU A 151 1.20 13.47 3.13
C LEU A 151 1.99 14.75 3.37
N THR A 152 2.08 15.59 2.34
CA THR A 152 2.73 16.91 2.44
C THR A 152 1.69 18.00 2.57
N VAL A 153 1.79 18.75 3.66
CA VAL A 153 1.01 19.96 3.90
C VAL A 153 1.77 21.13 3.31
N LEU A 154 1.14 21.86 2.41
CA LEU A 154 1.73 22.99 1.67
C LEU A 154 1.12 24.32 2.13
N ASN A 155 1.73 25.42 1.68
CA ASN A 155 1.20 26.78 1.87
C ASN A 155 1.09 27.19 3.35
N LEU A 156 2.07 26.79 4.16
CA LEU A 156 2.19 27.17 5.56
C LEU A 156 3.07 28.42 5.70
N THR A 157 2.89 29.14 6.81
CA THR A 157 3.93 30.06 7.31
C THR A 157 5.08 29.24 7.94
N GLU A 158 6.25 29.85 8.14
CA GLU A 158 7.37 29.18 8.80
C GLU A 158 6.99 28.74 10.23
N GLU A 159 6.30 29.63 10.95
CA GLU A 159 5.83 29.39 12.31
C GLU A 159 4.80 28.26 12.36
N ASP A 160 3.82 28.24 11.44
CA ASP A 160 2.82 27.19 11.37
C ASP A 160 3.46 25.85 11.01
N ALA A 161 4.41 25.82 10.07
CA ALA A 161 5.13 24.61 9.71
C ALA A 161 5.90 24.01 10.90
N LYS A 162 6.59 24.85 11.68
CA LYS A 162 7.27 24.42 12.92
C LYS A 162 6.28 23.91 13.96
N LEU A 163 5.15 24.59 14.13
CA LEU A 163 4.12 24.20 15.08
C LEU A 163 3.50 22.86 14.71
N VAL A 164 3.15 22.67 13.43
CA VAL A 164 2.59 21.42 12.89
C VAL A 164 3.58 20.26 13.02
N ALA A 165 4.87 20.49 12.74
CA ALA A 165 5.89 19.45 12.83
C ALA A 165 6.22 19.01 14.28
N THR A 166 5.94 19.86 15.28
CA THR A 166 6.29 19.59 16.68
C THR A 166 5.09 19.35 17.60
N SER A 167 3.88 19.65 17.13
CA SER A 167 2.65 19.48 17.91
C SER A 167 2.27 18.00 18.04
N SER A 168 2.01 17.56 19.27
CA SER A 168 1.39 16.26 19.55
C SER A 168 -0.10 16.21 19.17
N ASP A 169 -0.72 17.38 18.97
CA ASP A 169 -2.14 17.50 18.63
C ASP A 169 -2.38 17.40 17.11
N CYS A 170 -1.30 17.25 16.33
CA CYS A 170 -1.35 17.04 14.89
C CYS A 170 -0.94 15.62 14.55
N VAL A 171 -1.94 14.78 14.34
CA VAL A 171 -1.79 13.37 14.03
C VAL A 171 -2.35 13.11 12.64
N ILE A 172 -1.52 12.54 11.78
CA ILE A 172 -1.96 12.02 10.48
C ILE A 172 -1.90 10.51 10.55
N LEU A 173 -3.05 9.88 10.35
CA LEU A 173 -3.19 8.43 10.30
C LEU A 173 -3.28 7.98 8.85
N PHE A 174 -2.48 6.98 8.52
CA PHE A 174 -2.53 6.25 7.26
C PHE A 174 -3.22 4.91 7.50
N ASN A 175 -4.19 4.58 6.66
CA ASN A 175 -4.91 3.32 6.72
C ASN A 175 -4.71 2.55 5.42
N TRP A 176 -4.60 1.23 5.51
CA TRP A 176 -4.56 0.37 4.34
C TRP A 176 -5.38 -0.90 4.54
N ASP A 177 -5.94 -1.39 3.44
CA ASP A 177 -6.79 -2.57 3.35
C ASP A 177 -7.94 -2.58 4.38
N GLU A 178 -8.42 -1.39 4.76
CA GLU A 178 -9.51 -1.15 5.73
C GLU A 178 -9.29 -1.67 7.16
N VAL A 179 -8.16 -2.35 7.45
CA VAL A 179 -7.95 -3.05 8.73
C VAL A 179 -6.75 -2.54 9.51
N PHE A 180 -5.80 -1.88 8.86
CA PHE A 180 -4.56 -1.44 9.50
C PHE A 180 -4.48 0.08 9.52
N THR A 181 -3.90 0.60 10.61
CA THR A 181 -3.74 2.03 10.85
C THR A 181 -2.33 2.29 11.38
N GLN A 182 -1.68 3.31 10.86
CA GLN A 182 -0.35 3.75 11.28
C GLN A 182 -0.29 5.28 11.34
N ALA A 183 0.25 5.83 12.42
CA ALA A 183 0.56 7.25 12.47
C ALA A 183 1.80 7.56 11.63
N LEU A 184 1.70 8.61 10.82
CA LEU A 184 2.83 9.15 10.06
C LEU A 184 3.72 10.03 10.96
N THR A 185 5.01 10.04 10.68
CA THR A 185 6.00 10.84 11.42
C THR A 185 6.23 12.17 10.71
N PRO A 186 6.11 13.33 11.39
CA PRO A 186 6.44 14.61 10.78
C PRO A 186 7.94 14.70 10.48
N GLY A 187 8.28 15.17 9.28
CA GLY A 187 9.63 15.58 8.89
C GLY A 187 9.93 17.03 9.27
N GLU A 188 11.14 17.49 8.92
CA GLU A 188 11.52 18.89 9.13
C GLU A 188 10.76 19.82 8.18
N PRO A 189 10.34 21.02 8.64
CA PRO A 189 9.79 22.05 7.76
C PRO A 189 10.76 22.44 6.63
N PHE A 190 10.24 22.62 5.43
CA PHE A 190 11.03 22.99 4.25
C PHE A 190 10.28 23.97 3.32
N GLN A 191 11.00 24.58 2.38
CA GLN A 191 10.43 25.37 1.29
C GLN A 191 10.43 24.52 0.00
N PRO A 192 9.27 24.30 -0.65
CA PRO A 192 9.12 23.38 -1.79
C PRO A 192 9.64 23.92 -3.13
#